data_AF-A0A3A8KX59-F1
#
_entry.id   AF-A0A3A8KX59-F1
#
_cell.length_a   1.000
_cell.length_b   1.000
_cell.length_c   1.000
_cell.angle_alpha   90.00
_cell.angle_beta   90.00
_cell.angle_gamma   90.00
#
_symmetry.space_group_name_H-M   'P 1'
#
loop_
_entity.id
_entity.type
_entity.pdbx_description
1 polymer ?
#
loop_
_entity_poly.entity_id
_entity_poly.type
_entity_poly.pdbx_seq_one_letter_code
_entity_poly.pdbx_strand_id
1 'polypeptide(L)'
;MSRLPMLSLLGALVTGCGASHSHVALEDRALTEAPPPPQPAPASRPPPEDPPPSPQDARAFLARYPTAAACEGAARRLQASSRDDAWLALKLCADQPTFTQLGAVLGSAWAEDLRVRPDAAPLIARVVAQRGGSVDGELRLLHARKVPIFSLASAIAQPDTYRGRYVLLRAQVADQRLDGERPTLWLVEQGLQSVGSHRDVGVTYRTDTLSETSGDLGGRTVLTGEGRVGGSLVTRESTGQSATVRTYDNISEETGREALGRLPAPDPFLESRRDYVILARFDGLRVTSGMTTDDEDEGPRIPVLTIVSYHLPQALAVY
;
A
#
# COMPACT_ATOMS: atom_id res chain seq x y z
N MET A 1 -15.31 -55.33 28.20
CA MET A 1 -14.18 -56.28 28.36
C MET A 1 -12.97 -55.59 27.75
N SER A 2 -11.85 -55.25 28.39
CA SER A 2 -11.25 -55.44 29.72
C SER A 2 -10.40 -54.18 30.00
N ARG A 3 -10.63 -53.44 31.09
CA ARG A 3 -9.94 -53.44 32.41
C ARG A 3 -8.47 -52.95 32.42
N LEU A 4 -8.30 -51.82 33.12
CA LEU A 4 -7.12 -51.15 33.72
C LEU A 4 -6.28 -52.09 34.64
N PRO A 5 -5.03 -51.73 35.03
CA PRO A 5 -4.71 -50.81 36.16
C PRO A 5 -3.56 -49.81 35.87
N MET A 6 -3.45 -48.56 36.37
CA MET A 6 -3.52 -47.93 37.72
C MET A 6 -2.12 -47.67 38.36
N LEU A 7 -1.89 -46.39 38.73
CA LEU A 7 -1.03 -45.86 39.85
C LEU A 7 0.51 -45.90 39.65
N SER A 8 1.36 -44.94 40.05
CA SER A 8 1.30 -43.93 41.12
C SER A 8 2.53 -42.96 41.12
N LEU A 9 2.25 -41.66 41.34
CA LEU A 9 2.85 -40.73 42.34
C LEU A 9 4.33 -40.22 42.35
N LEU A 10 4.43 -38.98 42.88
CA LEU A 10 5.56 -38.21 43.49
C LEU A 10 6.56 -37.56 42.50
N GLY A 11 6.92 -36.27 42.54
CA GLY A 11 6.82 -35.22 43.57
C GLY A 11 8.21 -34.85 44.11
N ALA A 12 8.79 -33.70 43.73
CA ALA A 12 9.79 -32.96 44.53
C ALA A 12 10.10 -31.57 43.94
N LEU A 13 9.83 -30.53 44.74
CA LEU A 13 10.30 -29.15 44.61
C LEU A 13 11.78 -29.07 45.01
N VAL A 14 12.61 -28.35 44.25
CA VAL A 14 13.94 -27.93 44.73
C VAL A 14 13.89 -26.44 45.02
N THR A 15 13.74 -26.14 46.31
CA THR A 15 14.03 -24.86 46.95
C THR A 15 15.55 -24.71 47.12
N GLY A 16 16.14 -23.68 46.50
CA GLY A 16 17.52 -23.28 46.78
C GLY A 16 17.55 -22.34 47.99
N CYS A 17 18.00 -22.84 49.13
CA CYS A 17 18.27 -22.06 50.33
C CYS A 17 19.57 -21.27 50.18
N GLY A 18 19.50 -19.97 50.45
CA GLY A 18 20.65 -19.16 50.81
C GLY A 18 21.16 -19.55 52.20
N ALA A 19 22.48 -19.59 52.35
CA ALA A 19 23.14 -19.65 53.64
C ALA A 19 23.84 -18.32 53.88
N SER A 20 23.22 -17.51 54.74
CA SER A 20 23.85 -16.37 55.39
C SER A 20 24.67 -16.87 56.57
N HIS A 21 25.99 -16.65 56.53
CA HIS A 21 26.82 -16.66 57.73
C HIS A 21 27.58 -15.34 57.79
N SER A 22 27.06 -14.43 58.59
CA SER A 22 27.77 -13.27 59.11
C SER A 22 28.26 -13.59 60.51
N HIS A 23 29.47 -13.10 60.84
CA HIS A 23 29.97 -12.58 62.12
C HIS A 23 31.46 -12.91 62.22
N VAL A 24 32.34 -11.92 62.02
CA VAL A 24 33.20 -11.35 63.07
C VAL A 24 33.53 -9.91 62.65
N ALA A 25 33.46 -9.02 63.63
CA ALA A 25 33.66 -7.58 63.53
C ALA A 25 35.12 -7.19 63.82
N LEU A 26 35.39 -5.92 63.51
CA LEU A 26 36.43 -5.03 64.05
C LEU A 26 37.83 -5.04 63.40
N GLU A 27 38.14 -3.85 62.87
CA GLU A 27 39.47 -3.22 62.73
C GLU A 27 40.31 -3.81 61.59
N ASP A 28 40.67 -3.06 60.54
CA ASP A 28 41.38 -1.79 60.65
C ASP A 28 41.16 -0.93 59.40
N ARG A 29 41.29 0.37 59.63
CA ARG A 29 40.79 1.48 58.86
C ARG A 29 41.83 1.91 57.83
N ALA A 30 41.81 1.32 56.63
CA ALA A 30 42.57 1.86 55.51
C ALA A 30 41.98 1.41 54.16
N LEU A 31 41.72 2.39 53.28
CA LEU A 31 41.37 2.24 51.85
C LEU A 31 39.88 2.07 51.48
N THR A 32 39.03 3.01 51.91
CA THR A 32 37.73 3.21 51.22
C THR A 32 37.38 4.70 51.14
N GLU A 33 37.83 5.36 50.07
CA GLU A 33 37.23 6.63 49.64
C GLU A 33 37.19 6.64 48.11
N ALA A 34 36.30 5.81 47.55
CA ALA A 34 35.88 5.96 46.17
C ALA A 34 34.70 6.95 46.16
N PRO A 35 34.75 8.04 45.37
CA PRO A 35 33.63 8.97 45.29
C PRO A 35 32.40 8.27 44.71
N PRO A 36 31.19 8.58 45.20
CA PRO A 36 29.98 7.98 44.68
C PRO A 36 29.82 8.29 43.19
N PRO A 37 29.27 7.36 42.39
CA PRO A 37 29.01 7.62 40.97
C PRO A 37 28.10 8.85 40.84
N PRO A 38 28.38 9.77 39.90
CA PRO A 38 27.53 10.93 39.69
C PRO A 38 26.11 10.47 39.34
N GLN A 39 25.13 10.96 40.10
CA GLN A 39 23.73 10.76 39.79
C GLN A 39 23.47 11.28 38.36
N PRO A 40 22.78 10.53 37.48
CA PRO A 40 22.37 11.06 36.20
C PRO A 40 21.51 12.29 36.46
N ALA A 41 21.94 13.43 35.95
CA ALA A 41 21.19 14.67 36.03
C ALA A 41 19.76 14.41 35.54
N PRO A 42 18.71 14.95 36.20
CA PRO A 42 17.36 14.88 35.68
C PRO A 42 17.37 15.44 34.27
N ALA A 43 17.00 14.62 33.29
CA ALA A 43 16.88 15.04 31.91
C ALA A 43 16.07 16.34 31.88
N SER A 44 16.68 17.42 31.38
CA SER A 44 16.02 18.69 31.20
C SER A 44 14.71 18.44 30.47
N ARG A 45 13.58 18.72 31.13
CA ARG A 45 12.26 18.66 30.52
C ARG A 45 12.35 19.45 29.22
N PRO A 46 12.02 18.88 28.06
CA PRO A 46 12.02 19.66 26.82
C PRO A 46 11.20 20.93 27.05
N PRO A 47 11.62 22.07 26.49
CA PRO A 47 10.90 23.32 26.67
C PRO A 47 9.41 23.11 26.35
N PRO A 48 8.50 23.76 27.10
CA PRO A 48 7.07 23.61 26.87
C PRO A 48 6.78 23.96 25.42
N GLU A 49 6.37 22.95 24.65
CA GLU A 49 5.98 23.13 23.26
C GLU A 49 4.77 24.08 23.25
N ASP A 50 4.85 25.15 22.45
CA ASP A 50 3.74 26.10 22.32
C ASP A 50 2.45 25.32 22.02
N PRO A 51 1.30 25.71 22.59
CA PRO A 51 0.05 25.01 22.34
C PRO A 51 -0.18 24.87 20.83
N PRO A 52 -0.64 23.69 20.35
CA PRO A 52 -0.86 23.49 18.93
C PRO A 52 -1.85 24.56 18.43
N PRO A 53 -1.61 25.16 17.24
CA PRO A 53 -2.55 26.10 16.66
C PRO A 53 -3.90 25.42 16.49
N SER A 54 -4.97 26.20 16.56
CA SER A 54 -6.31 25.68 16.32
C SER A 54 -6.38 25.11 14.89
N PRO A 55 -6.97 23.92 14.69
CA PRO A 55 -7.19 23.38 13.36
C PRO A 55 -8.22 24.19 12.56
N GLN A 56 -8.97 25.09 13.20
CA GLN A 56 -9.82 26.05 12.49
C GLN A 56 -8.99 26.99 11.60
N ASP A 57 -7.76 27.31 12.03
CA ASP A 57 -6.78 28.05 11.24
C ASP A 57 -5.93 27.09 10.40
N ALA A 58 -6.56 26.48 9.38
CA ALA A 58 -5.95 25.43 8.56
C ALA A 58 -4.56 25.80 8.02
N ARG A 59 -4.38 27.05 7.56
CA ARG A 59 -3.09 27.55 7.06
C ARG A 59 -2.00 27.53 8.15
N ALA A 60 -2.32 28.01 9.35
CA ALA A 60 -1.37 28.06 10.46
C ALA A 60 -1.03 26.66 10.95
N PHE A 61 -2.03 25.77 11.02
CA PHE A 61 -1.84 24.37 11.41
C PHE A 61 -0.91 23.64 10.45
N LEU A 62 -1.18 23.70 9.14
CA LEU A 62 -0.38 23.02 8.12
C LEU A 62 1.01 23.64 7.95
N ALA A 63 1.15 24.95 8.17
CA ALA A 63 2.47 25.61 8.16
C ALA A 63 3.36 25.14 9.31
N ARG A 64 2.78 24.87 10.49
CA ARG A 64 3.51 24.34 11.64
C ARG A 64 3.88 22.87 11.48
N TYR A 65 3.03 22.09 10.80
CA TYR A 65 3.24 20.65 10.58
C TYR A 65 3.27 20.30 9.08
N PRO A 66 4.38 20.60 8.37
CA PRO A 66 4.44 20.49 6.92
C PRO A 66 4.58 19.05 6.39
N THR A 67 4.93 18.09 7.24
CA THR A 67 5.05 16.67 6.85
C THR A 67 3.80 15.91 7.26
N ALA A 68 3.38 14.94 6.44
CA ALA A 68 2.21 14.11 6.72
C ALA A 68 2.27 13.44 8.11
N ALA A 69 3.45 12.95 8.52
CA ALA A 69 3.66 12.31 9.82
C ALA A 69 3.52 13.29 10.98
N ALA A 70 4.12 14.48 10.85
CA ALA A 70 4.01 15.50 11.89
C ALA A 70 2.58 16.01 12.01
N CYS A 71 1.88 16.18 10.88
CA CYS A 71 0.50 16.63 10.83
C CYS A 71 -0.44 15.63 11.50
N GLU A 72 -0.39 14.34 11.14
CA GLU A 72 -1.21 13.32 11.79
C GLU A 72 -0.87 13.17 13.27
N GLY A 73 0.42 13.18 13.62
CA GLY A 73 0.85 13.13 15.01
C GLY A 73 0.32 14.30 15.83
N ALA A 74 0.26 15.50 15.25
CA ALA A 74 -0.33 16.68 15.88
C ALA A 74 -1.85 16.58 16.00
N ALA A 75 -2.54 16.14 14.95
CA ALA A 75 -3.98 15.87 14.97
C ALA A 75 -4.33 14.88 16.08
N ARG A 76 -3.52 13.83 16.25
CA ARG A 76 -3.70 12.82 17.29
C ARG A 76 -3.55 13.39 18.70
N ARG A 77 -2.59 14.31 18.92
CA ARG A 77 -2.41 14.98 20.23
C ARG A 77 -3.64 15.78 20.64
N LEU A 78 -4.36 16.36 19.68
CA LEU A 78 -5.59 17.11 19.97
C LEU A 78 -6.73 16.24 20.52
N GLN A 79 -6.68 14.91 20.37
CA GLN A 79 -7.72 14.03 20.91
C GLN A 79 -7.83 14.13 22.44
N ALA A 80 -6.73 14.48 23.12
CA ALA A 80 -6.72 14.65 24.58
C ALA A 80 -7.57 15.85 25.03
N SER A 81 -7.74 16.87 24.17
CA SER A 81 -8.54 18.06 24.45
C SER A 81 -9.91 18.03 23.77
N SER A 82 -9.97 17.62 22.50
CA SER A 82 -11.18 17.66 21.68
C SER A 82 -11.09 16.67 20.52
N ARG A 83 -12.03 15.70 20.47
CA ARG A 83 -12.10 14.74 19.37
C ARG A 83 -12.51 15.38 18.04
N ASP A 84 -13.34 16.42 18.08
CA ASP A 84 -13.79 17.11 16.87
C ASP A 84 -12.66 17.93 16.24
N ASP A 85 -11.86 18.61 17.06
CA ASP A 85 -10.69 19.35 16.58
C ASP A 85 -9.61 18.38 16.06
N ALA A 86 -9.41 17.25 16.74
CA ALA A 86 -8.51 16.21 16.27
C ALA A 86 -8.95 15.65 14.91
N TRP A 87 -10.25 15.39 14.73
CA TRP A 87 -10.79 14.90 13.47
C TRP A 87 -10.69 15.94 12.35
N LEU A 88 -10.97 17.22 12.66
CA LEU A 88 -10.80 18.32 11.72
C LEU A 88 -9.34 18.44 11.28
N ALA A 89 -8.41 18.40 12.23
CA ALA A 89 -6.98 18.40 11.95
C ALA A 89 -6.57 17.23 11.05
N LEU A 90 -7.07 16.02 11.31
CA LEU A 90 -6.79 14.85 10.48
C LEU A 90 -7.27 15.04 9.04
N LYS A 91 -8.47 15.61 8.84
CA LYS A 91 -8.98 15.93 7.50
C LYS A 91 -8.08 16.90 6.76
N LEU A 92 -7.63 17.96 7.43
CA LEU A 92 -6.68 18.91 6.85
C LEU A 92 -5.36 18.25 6.45
N CYS A 93 -4.86 17.32 7.28
CA CYS A 93 -3.68 16.53 6.94
C CYS A 93 -3.94 15.65 5.71
N ALA A 94 -5.08 14.95 5.67
CA ALA A 94 -5.47 14.10 4.56
C ALA A 94 -5.78 14.87 3.26
N ASP A 95 -6.04 16.18 3.33
CA ASP A 95 -6.17 17.02 2.14
C ASP A 95 -4.82 17.36 1.50
N GLN A 96 -3.71 17.19 2.21
CA GLN A 96 -2.38 17.37 1.62
C GLN A 96 -2.06 16.23 0.64
N PRO A 97 -1.57 16.52 -0.58
CA PRO A 97 -1.25 15.50 -1.56
C PRO A 97 -0.26 14.43 -1.06
N THR A 98 0.65 14.78 -0.15
CA THR A 98 1.70 13.87 0.35
C THR A 98 1.20 12.90 1.44
N PHE A 99 -0.08 12.97 1.82
CA PHE A 99 -0.62 12.18 2.92
C PHE A 99 -0.95 10.75 2.51
N THR A 100 0.01 9.83 2.70
CA THR A 100 -0.15 8.42 2.28
C THR A 100 -0.27 7.45 3.47
N GLN A 101 -0.48 7.95 4.69
CA GLN A 101 -0.38 7.18 5.92
C GLN A 101 -1.68 6.46 6.30
N LEU A 102 -2.19 5.59 5.42
CA LEU A 102 -3.42 4.84 5.69
C LEU A 102 -3.33 4.02 6.98
N GLY A 103 -2.17 3.41 7.26
CA GLY A 103 -1.96 2.65 8.50
C GLY A 103 -2.11 3.48 9.77
N ALA A 104 -1.76 4.77 9.74
CA ALA A 104 -1.95 5.68 10.87
C ALA A 104 -3.45 6.02 11.04
N VAL A 105 -4.14 6.31 9.93
CA VAL A 105 -5.59 6.55 9.91
C VAL A 105 -6.36 5.34 10.43
N LEU A 106 -6.01 4.13 9.99
CA LEU A 106 -6.66 2.88 10.44
C LEU A 106 -6.17 2.39 11.81
N GLY A 107 -5.34 3.19 12.50
CA GLY A 107 -4.84 2.88 13.83
C GLY A 107 -5.91 3.00 14.92
N SER A 108 -5.59 2.49 16.11
CA SER A 108 -6.51 2.51 17.26
C SER A 108 -6.91 3.92 17.70
N ALA A 109 -6.08 4.93 17.42
CA ALA A 109 -6.37 6.32 17.76
C ALA A 109 -7.64 6.84 17.07
N TRP A 110 -7.97 6.36 15.88
CA TRP A 110 -9.11 6.85 15.09
C TRP A 110 -10.22 5.81 14.93
N ALA A 111 -10.05 4.61 15.50
CA ALA A 111 -10.96 3.48 15.27
C ALA A 111 -12.42 3.77 15.62
N GLU A 112 -12.68 4.52 16.69
CA GLU A 112 -14.04 4.91 17.06
C GLU A 112 -14.60 5.98 16.12
N ASP A 113 -13.81 7.02 15.82
CA ASP A 113 -14.19 8.08 14.90
C ASP A 113 -14.50 7.53 13.49
N LEU A 114 -13.73 6.55 13.02
CA LEU A 114 -13.96 5.87 11.75
C LEU A 114 -15.29 5.09 11.69
N ARG A 115 -15.85 4.71 12.84
CA ARG A 115 -17.12 3.97 12.91
C ARG A 115 -18.32 4.89 12.99
N VAL A 116 -18.20 6.00 13.71
CA VAL A 116 -19.34 6.88 14.01
C VAL A 116 -19.47 8.04 13.02
N ARG A 117 -18.37 8.48 12.41
CA ARG A 117 -18.38 9.68 11.57
C ARG A 117 -18.72 9.36 10.11
N PRO A 118 -19.65 10.11 9.48
CA PRO A 118 -20.08 9.85 8.11
C PRO A 118 -19.00 10.19 7.06
N ASP A 119 -18.07 11.08 7.38
CA ASP A 119 -16.96 11.50 6.52
C ASP A 119 -15.73 10.57 6.61
N ALA A 120 -15.78 9.51 7.42
CA ALA A 120 -14.71 8.54 7.56
C ALA A 120 -14.42 7.76 6.27
N ALA A 121 -15.46 7.25 5.60
CA ALA A 121 -15.28 6.50 4.36
C ALA A 121 -14.74 7.38 3.22
N PRO A 122 -15.24 8.62 3.00
CA PRO A 122 -14.63 9.57 2.06
C PRO A 122 -13.17 9.90 2.39
N LEU A 123 -12.82 10.07 3.67
CA LEU A 123 -11.44 10.30 4.10
C LEU A 123 -10.54 9.13 3.71
N ILE A 124 -10.97 7.89 3.98
CA ILE A 124 -10.24 6.68 3.58
C ILE A 124 -10.05 6.64 2.06
N ALA A 125 -11.11 6.89 1.29
CA ALA A 125 -11.05 6.87 -0.17
C ALA A 125 -10.04 7.89 -0.73
N ARG A 126 -9.96 9.08 -0.12
CA ARG A 126 -8.96 10.10 -0.45
C ARG A 126 -7.53 9.61 -0.20
N VAL A 127 -7.27 9.03 0.97
CA VAL A 127 -5.93 8.51 1.30
C VAL A 127 -5.55 7.34 0.38
N VAL A 128 -6.52 6.48 0.02
CA VAL A 128 -6.30 5.41 -0.98
C VAL A 128 -5.94 5.99 -2.35
N ALA A 129 -6.62 7.05 -2.80
CA ALA A 129 -6.29 7.75 -4.04
C ALA A 129 -4.88 8.38 -3.99
N GLN A 130 -4.54 9.00 -2.86
CA GLN A 130 -3.19 9.54 -2.63
C GLN A 130 -2.11 8.47 -2.62
N ARG A 131 -2.46 7.20 -2.35
CA ARG A 131 -1.56 6.03 -2.44
C ARG A 131 -1.54 5.37 -3.82
N GLY A 132 -2.15 6.00 -4.83
CA GLY A 132 -2.20 5.52 -6.21
C GLY A 132 -3.41 4.65 -6.54
N GLY A 133 -4.28 4.34 -5.58
CA GLY A 133 -5.55 3.68 -5.84
C GLY A 133 -5.46 2.17 -6.13
N SER A 134 -4.51 1.45 -5.53
CA SER A 134 -4.48 -0.02 -5.57
C SER A 134 -5.57 -0.59 -4.65
N VAL A 135 -6.80 -0.72 -5.17
CA VAL A 135 -7.96 -1.06 -4.35
C VAL A 135 -7.80 -2.41 -3.64
N ASP A 136 -7.33 -3.46 -4.32
CA ASP A 136 -7.18 -4.79 -3.70
C ASP A 136 -6.19 -4.80 -2.53
N GLY A 137 -5.05 -4.13 -2.69
CA GLY A 137 -4.03 -4.01 -1.65
C GLY A 137 -4.52 -3.25 -0.42
N GLU A 138 -5.24 -2.15 -0.65
CA GLU A 138 -5.75 -1.29 0.42
C GLU A 138 -6.99 -1.91 1.11
N LEU A 139 -7.86 -2.61 0.39
CA LEU A 139 -9.00 -3.34 0.96
C LEU A 139 -8.55 -4.41 1.96
N ARG A 140 -7.43 -5.09 1.69
CA ARG A 140 -6.84 -6.04 2.64
C ARG A 140 -6.48 -5.37 3.97
N LEU A 141 -5.93 -4.16 3.93
CA LEU A 141 -5.61 -3.38 5.14
C LEU A 141 -6.88 -2.95 5.88
N LEU A 142 -7.90 -2.51 5.13
CA LEU A 142 -9.20 -2.12 5.67
C LEU A 142 -9.91 -3.29 6.38
N HIS A 143 -9.92 -4.47 5.76
CA HIS A 143 -10.56 -5.66 6.32
C HIS A 143 -9.81 -6.23 7.53
N ALA A 144 -8.47 -6.12 7.55
CA ALA A 144 -7.67 -6.44 8.73
C ALA A 144 -8.05 -5.60 9.96
N ARG A 145 -8.61 -4.40 9.73
CA ARG A 145 -9.12 -3.48 10.77
C ARG A 145 -10.64 -3.44 10.86
N LYS A 146 -11.34 -4.38 10.21
CA LYS A 146 -12.81 -4.51 10.21
C LYS A 146 -13.55 -3.26 9.72
N VAL A 147 -12.95 -2.51 8.80
CA VAL A 147 -13.62 -1.38 8.13
C VAL A 147 -14.56 -1.93 7.04
N PRO A 148 -15.86 -1.58 7.05
CA PRO A 148 -16.87 -2.18 6.16
C PRO A 148 -16.93 -1.50 4.77
N ILE A 149 -15.80 -1.46 4.08
CA ILE A 149 -15.69 -1.01 2.68
C ILE A 149 -15.27 -2.22 1.85
N PHE A 150 -15.92 -2.48 0.72
CA PHE A 150 -15.78 -3.73 -0.04
C PHE A 150 -15.38 -3.49 -1.51
N SER A 151 -14.94 -4.53 -2.20
CA SER A 151 -14.70 -4.47 -3.65
C SER A 151 -16.01 -4.58 -4.43
N LEU A 152 -16.02 -4.03 -5.65
CA LEU A 152 -17.14 -4.21 -6.57
C LEU A 152 -17.36 -5.72 -6.87
N ALA A 153 -16.29 -6.48 -7.07
CA ALA A 153 -16.37 -7.93 -7.30
C ALA A 153 -17.12 -8.67 -6.18
N SER A 154 -16.85 -8.35 -4.91
CA SER A 154 -17.55 -8.97 -3.78
C SER A 154 -19.04 -8.61 -3.77
N ALA A 155 -19.35 -7.35 -4.08
CA ALA A 155 -20.72 -6.86 -4.14
C ALA A 155 -21.55 -7.51 -5.26
N ILE A 156 -20.94 -7.74 -6.44
CA ILE A 156 -21.59 -8.46 -7.55
C ILE A 156 -21.81 -9.94 -7.19
N ALA A 157 -20.86 -10.57 -6.51
CA ALA A 157 -20.96 -11.98 -6.14
C ALA A 157 -22.07 -12.26 -5.10
N GLN A 158 -22.34 -11.30 -4.19
CA GLN A 158 -23.38 -11.43 -3.17
C GLN A 158 -24.22 -10.14 -3.04
N PRO A 159 -25.05 -9.80 -4.05
CA PRO A 159 -25.72 -8.50 -4.13
C PRO A 159 -26.57 -8.16 -2.92
N ASP A 160 -27.34 -9.13 -2.41
CA ASP A 160 -28.24 -8.91 -1.27
C ASP A 160 -27.47 -8.62 0.04
N THR A 161 -26.28 -9.19 0.20
CA THR A 161 -25.44 -8.99 1.40
C THR A 161 -24.79 -7.61 1.39
N TYR A 162 -24.39 -7.13 0.21
CA TYR A 162 -23.66 -5.87 0.05
C TYR A 162 -24.54 -4.69 -0.31
N ARG A 163 -25.85 -4.88 -0.50
CA ARG A 163 -26.79 -3.79 -0.76
C ARG A 163 -26.75 -2.75 0.36
N GLY A 164 -26.60 -1.49 -0.02
CA GLY A 164 -26.45 -0.36 0.88
C GLY A 164 -25.07 -0.21 1.53
N ARG A 165 -24.11 -1.11 1.25
CA ARG A 165 -22.75 -1.03 1.79
C ARG A 165 -21.85 -0.19 0.89
N TYR A 166 -20.77 0.33 1.47
CA TYR A 166 -19.75 1.04 0.71
C TYR A 166 -18.90 0.08 -0.11
N VAL A 167 -18.73 0.43 -1.38
CA VAL A 167 -17.78 -0.19 -2.28
C VAL A 167 -16.74 0.84 -2.70
N LEU A 168 -15.49 0.38 -2.79
CA LEU A 168 -14.37 1.15 -3.30
C LEU A 168 -13.91 0.48 -4.59
N LEU A 169 -13.73 1.28 -5.63
CA LEU A 169 -13.22 0.84 -6.91
C LEU A 169 -12.35 1.93 -7.53
N ARG A 170 -11.35 1.52 -8.29
CA ARG A 170 -10.68 2.40 -9.23
C ARG A 170 -11.38 2.17 -10.56
N ALA A 171 -11.87 3.23 -11.18
CA ALA A 171 -12.62 3.10 -12.42
C ALA A 171 -12.34 4.27 -13.35
N GLN A 172 -12.38 3.96 -14.64
CA GLN A 172 -12.39 4.96 -15.69
C GLN A 172 -13.85 5.33 -16.02
N VAL A 173 -14.11 6.62 -16.20
CA VAL A 173 -15.42 7.10 -16.66
C VAL A 173 -15.48 6.93 -18.18
N ALA A 174 -16.21 5.95 -18.69
CA ALA A 174 -16.32 5.72 -20.13
C ALA A 174 -17.28 6.72 -20.79
N ASP A 175 -18.45 6.93 -20.19
CA ASP A 175 -19.51 7.80 -20.71
C ASP A 175 -20.27 8.48 -19.56
N GLN A 176 -20.81 9.66 -19.82
CA GLN A 176 -21.66 10.41 -18.89
C GLN A 176 -22.99 10.72 -19.57
N ARG A 177 -24.07 10.15 -19.02
CA ARG A 177 -25.43 10.42 -19.46
C ARG A 177 -26.10 11.37 -18.49
N LEU A 178 -26.53 12.50 -19.02
CA LEU A 178 -27.30 13.51 -18.28
C LEU A 178 -28.82 13.30 -18.44
N ASP A 179 -29.24 12.29 -19.21
CA ASP A 179 -30.64 11.99 -19.46
C ASP A 179 -31.30 11.34 -18.24
N GLY A 180 -32.09 12.13 -17.50
CA GLY A 180 -32.89 11.69 -16.37
C GLY A 180 -32.84 12.65 -15.18
N GLU A 181 -33.46 12.25 -14.07
CA GLU A 181 -33.52 13.05 -12.83
C GLU A 181 -32.14 13.12 -12.12
N ARG A 182 -31.23 12.17 -12.41
CA ARG A 182 -29.87 12.12 -11.87
C ARG A 182 -28.83 11.76 -12.95
N PRO A 183 -27.70 12.47 -13.04
CA PRO A 183 -26.61 12.09 -13.93
C PRO A 183 -26.11 10.67 -13.65
N THR A 184 -25.89 9.90 -14.70
CA THR A 184 -25.40 8.52 -14.63
C THR A 184 -24.10 8.39 -15.41
N LEU A 185 -23.12 7.73 -14.80
CA LEU A 185 -21.80 7.46 -15.37
C LEU A 185 -21.69 5.98 -15.72
N TRP A 186 -21.12 5.67 -16.87
CA TRP A 186 -20.62 4.34 -17.16
C TRP A 186 -19.19 4.22 -16.63
N LEU A 187 -18.98 3.32 -15.68
CA LEU A 187 -17.72 3.12 -14.98
C LEU A 187 -17.12 1.78 -15.41
N VAL A 188 -15.87 1.79 -15.85
CA VAL A 188 -15.10 0.58 -16.18
C VAL A 188 -14.03 0.39 -15.11
N GLU A 189 -14.14 -0.68 -14.33
CA GLU A 189 -13.22 -0.95 -13.22
C GLU A 189 -11.82 -1.28 -13.72
N GLN A 190 -10.84 -0.57 -13.18
CA GLN A 190 -9.42 -0.69 -13.47
C GLN A 190 -8.69 -1.36 -12.29
N GLY A 191 -7.91 -2.40 -12.57
CA GLY A 191 -6.92 -2.95 -11.66
C GLY A 191 -5.61 -2.18 -11.78
N LEU A 192 -4.87 -2.09 -10.67
CA LEU A 192 -3.54 -1.50 -10.67
C LEU A 192 -2.50 -2.60 -10.41
N GLN A 193 -1.61 -2.80 -11.37
CA GLN A 193 -0.50 -3.74 -11.27
C GLN A 193 0.83 -3.00 -11.32
N SER A 194 1.85 -3.59 -10.68
CA SER A 194 3.23 -3.11 -10.73
C SER A 194 4.03 -4.04 -11.63
N VAL A 195 4.58 -3.49 -12.71
CA VAL A 195 5.43 -4.24 -13.65
C VAL A 195 6.87 -3.78 -13.49
N GLY A 196 7.74 -4.73 -13.15
CA GLY A 196 9.18 -4.50 -13.03
C GLY A 196 9.85 -4.52 -14.40
N SER A 197 10.46 -3.41 -14.79
CA SER A 197 11.31 -3.27 -15.97
C SER A 197 12.79 -3.16 -15.54
N HIS A 198 13.72 -3.59 -16.39
CA HIS A 198 15.14 -3.32 -16.20
C HIS A 198 15.52 -2.16 -17.10
N ARG A 199 15.99 -1.08 -16.50
CA ARG A 199 16.52 0.08 -17.21
C ARG A 199 18.04 0.02 -17.15
N ASP A 200 18.68 -0.01 -18.33
CA ASP A 200 20.12 0.17 -18.41
C ASP A 200 20.51 1.52 -17.79
N VAL A 201 21.49 1.49 -16.89
CA VAL A 201 22.04 2.66 -16.23
C VAL A 201 23.55 2.67 -16.40
N GLY A 202 24.10 3.88 -16.55
CA GLY A 202 25.54 4.06 -16.72
C GLY A 202 26.02 3.74 -18.14
N VAL A 203 27.32 3.47 -18.24
CA VAL A 203 28.01 3.27 -19.53
C VAL A 203 27.95 1.79 -19.90
N THR A 204 27.46 1.50 -21.11
CA THR A 204 27.50 0.15 -21.68
C THR A 204 28.87 -0.09 -22.30
N TYR A 205 29.57 -1.13 -21.84
CA TYR A 205 30.85 -1.54 -22.42
C TYR A 205 30.60 -2.61 -23.48
N ARG A 206 31.12 -2.39 -24.68
CA ARG A 206 31.10 -3.38 -25.76
C ARG A 206 32.53 -3.71 -26.12
N THR A 207 32.88 -5.00 -26.03
CA THR A 207 34.18 -5.52 -26.45
C THR A 207 33.96 -6.40 -27.67
N ASP A 208 34.44 -5.95 -28.82
CA ASP A 208 34.48 -6.74 -30.04
C ASP A 208 35.88 -7.37 -30.16
N THR A 209 35.96 -8.69 -30.01
CA THR A 209 37.20 -9.45 -30.17
C THR A 209 37.24 -10.08 -31.56
N LEU A 210 38.29 -9.77 -32.32
CA LEU A 210 38.58 -10.40 -33.60
C LEU A 210 39.79 -11.30 -33.41
N SER A 211 39.60 -12.61 -33.57
CA SER A 211 40.70 -13.57 -33.60
C SER A 211 40.80 -14.16 -35.00
N GLU A 212 41.93 -13.92 -35.64
CA GLU A 212 42.31 -14.57 -36.90
C GLU A 212 43.36 -15.63 -36.60
N THR A 213 43.05 -16.88 -36.93
CA THR A 213 43.98 -18.00 -36.85
C THR A 213 44.27 -18.44 -38.28
N SER A 214 45.50 -18.21 -38.76
CA SER A 214 45.98 -18.76 -40.02
C SER A 214 46.92 -19.93 -39.77
N GLY A 215 46.83 -20.94 -40.64
CA GLY A 215 47.65 -22.14 -40.56
C GLY A 215 47.95 -22.68 -41.95
N ASP A 216 49.21 -23.05 -42.15
CA ASP A 216 49.68 -23.69 -43.38
C ASP A 216 49.91 -25.17 -43.12
N LEU A 217 49.25 -26.03 -43.88
CA LEU A 217 49.50 -27.47 -43.88
C LEU A 217 50.38 -27.80 -45.08
N GLY A 218 51.64 -28.15 -44.79
CA GLY A 218 52.58 -28.68 -45.78
C GLY A 218 52.35 -30.18 -45.99
N GLY A 219 52.10 -30.59 -47.23
CA GLY A 219 51.90 -31.98 -47.60
C GLY A 219 52.82 -32.39 -48.74
N ARG A 220 53.37 -33.61 -48.67
CA ARG A 220 54.07 -34.26 -49.79
C ARG A 220 53.14 -35.26 -50.45
N THR A 221 52.77 -35.01 -51.69
CA THR A 221 52.04 -35.97 -52.52
C THR A 221 53.02 -36.61 -53.51
N VAL A 222 52.97 -37.95 -53.61
CA VAL A 222 53.93 -38.75 -54.38
C VAL A 222 53.89 -38.44 -55.89
N LEU A 223 52.81 -37.81 -56.39
CA LEU A 223 52.66 -37.47 -57.80
C LEU A 223 53.05 -36.03 -58.19
N THR A 224 53.11 -35.07 -57.27
CA THR A 224 53.21 -33.63 -57.61
C THR A 224 54.24 -32.82 -56.82
N GLY A 225 54.96 -33.44 -55.86
CA GLY A 225 55.99 -32.75 -55.07
C GLY A 225 55.46 -32.04 -53.82
N GLU A 226 56.29 -31.21 -53.20
CA GLU A 226 55.93 -30.46 -51.97
C GLU A 226 54.94 -29.32 -52.30
N GLY A 227 53.75 -29.37 -51.70
CA GLY A 227 52.74 -28.31 -51.80
C GLY A 227 52.36 -27.77 -50.42
N ARG A 228 52.12 -26.46 -50.35
CA ARG A 228 51.58 -25.80 -49.14
C ARG A 228 50.16 -25.33 -49.43
N VAL A 229 49.22 -25.72 -48.58
CA VAL A 229 47.85 -25.19 -48.60
C VAL A 229 47.66 -24.41 -47.30
N GLY A 230 47.49 -23.09 -47.42
CA GLY A 230 47.19 -22.20 -46.32
C GLY A 230 45.69 -21.97 -46.18
N GLY A 231 45.21 -21.91 -44.95
CA GLY A 231 43.84 -21.49 -44.63
C GLY A 231 43.84 -20.51 -43.45
N SER A 232 42.93 -19.54 -43.46
CA SER A 232 42.67 -18.68 -42.29
C SER A 232 41.22 -18.80 -41.84
N LEU A 233 41.05 -18.83 -40.52
CA LEU A 233 39.77 -18.79 -39.83
C LEU A 233 39.70 -17.48 -39.05
N VAL A 234 38.76 -16.62 -39.42
CA VAL A 234 38.45 -15.39 -38.69
C VAL A 234 37.22 -15.65 -37.83
N THR A 235 37.38 -15.48 -36.53
CA THR A 235 36.29 -15.52 -35.55
C THR A 235 36.07 -14.11 -34.99
N ARG A 236 34.81 -13.68 -34.97
CA ARG A 236 34.39 -12.42 -34.38
C ARG A 236 33.48 -12.72 -33.21
N GLU A 237 33.89 -12.32 -32.03
CA GLU A 237 33.09 -12.39 -30.82
C GLU A 237 32.77 -10.97 -30.34
N SER A 238 31.52 -10.71 -29.98
CA SER A 238 31.08 -9.42 -29.47
C SER A 238 30.45 -9.64 -28.10
N THR A 239 31.05 -9.11 -27.05
CA THR A 239 30.55 -9.20 -25.68
C THR A 239 30.14 -7.81 -25.18
N GLY A 240 28.89 -7.67 -24.74
CA GLY A 240 28.37 -6.45 -24.12
C GLY A 240 28.18 -6.62 -22.61
N GLN A 241 28.55 -5.61 -21.82
CA GLN A 241 28.26 -5.51 -20.40
C GLN A 241 27.53 -4.19 -20.13
N SER A 242 26.32 -4.26 -19.56
CA SER A 242 25.59 -3.11 -19.03
C SER A 242 25.24 -3.34 -17.57
N ALA A 243 25.14 -2.25 -16.80
CA ALA A 243 24.52 -2.29 -15.49
C ALA A 243 23.03 -1.95 -15.64
N THR A 244 22.15 -2.77 -15.08
CA THR A 244 20.70 -2.51 -15.10
C THR A 244 20.20 -2.18 -13.71
N VAL A 245 19.33 -1.18 -13.59
CA VAL A 245 18.54 -0.93 -12.38
C VAL A 245 17.11 -1.38 -12.62
N ARG A 246 16.52 -2.06 -11.64
CA ARG A 246 15.12 -2.47 -11.67
C ARG A 246 14.24 -1.25 -11.37
N THR A 247 13.39 -0.91 -12.32
CA THR A 247 12.35 0.12 -12.20
C THR A 247 10.98 -0.55 -12.14
N TYR A 248 10.02 0.08 -11.49
CA TYR A 248 8.64 -0.42 -11.41
C TYR A 248 7.70 0.64 -11.97
N ASP A 249 6.91 0.22 -12.95
CA ASP A 249 5.90 1.07 -13.58
C ASP A 249 4.51 0.56 -13.20
N ASN A 250 3.61 1.48 -12.86
CA ASN A 250 2.22 1.13 -12.62
C ASN A 250 1.48 0.98 -13.96
N ILE A 251 0.82 -0.15 -14.14
CA ILE A 251 -0.07 -0.37 -15.28
C ILE A 251 -1.50 -0.46 -14.75
N SER A 252 -2.37 0.37 -15.32
CA SER A 252 -3.82 0.33 -15.12
C SER A 252 -4.40 -0.59 -16.19
N GLU A 253 -5.07 -1.66 -15.80
CA GLU A 253 -5.69 -2.62 -16.73
C GLU A 253 -7.17 -2.79 -16.43
N GLU A 254 -7.99 -2.89 -17.47
CA GLU A 254 -9.42 -3.13 -17.31
C GLU A 254 -9.67 -4.53 -16.73
N THR A 255 -10.48 -4.59 -15.68
CA THR A 255 -10.82 -5.87 -15.03
C THR A 255 -11.95 -6.63 -15.73
N GLY A 256 -12.55 -6.02 -16.77
CA GLY A 256 -13.76 -6.49 -17.43
C GLY A 256 -15.06 -6.27 -16.65
N ARG A 257 -15.01 -5.59 -15.49
CA ARG A 257 -16.19 -5.26 -14.69
C ARG A 257 -16.64 -3.84 -14.95
N GLU A 258 -17.95 -3.67 -15.13
CA GLU A 258 -18.57 -2.38 -15.42
C GLU A 258 -19.65 -2.07 -14.39
N ALA A 259 -19.93 -0.78 -14.17
CA ALA A 259 -20.95 -0.32 -13.25
C ALA A 259 -21.62 0.98 -13.71
N LEU A 260 -22.88 1.16 -13.32
CA LEU A 260 -23.61 2.41 -13.48
C LEU A 260 -23.53 3.25 -12.21
N GLY A 261 -22.78 4.35 -12.25
CA GLY A 261 -22.63 5.28 -11.13
C GLY A 261 -23.61 6.44 -11.23
N ARG A 262 -24.50 6.59 -10.25
CA ARG A 262 -25.41 7.74 -10.12
C ARG A 262 -24.76 8.84 -9.29
N LEU A 263 -24.79 10.06 -9.80
CA LEU A 263 -24.35 11.25 -9.08
C LEU A 263 -25.53 11.96 -8.42
N PRO A 264 -25.31 12.65 -7.28
CA PRO A 264 -26.35 13.49 -6.67
C PRO A 264 -26.65 14.76 -7.48
N ALA A 265 -25.65 15.29 -8.18
CA ALA A 265 -25.75 16.48 -9.03
C ALA A 265 -24.78 16.37 -10.22
N PRO A 266 -25.02 17.10 -11.32
CA PRO A 266 -24.05 17.21 -12.42
C PRO A 266 -22.73 17.78 -11.91
N ASP A 267 -21.63 17.15 -12.28
CA ASP A 267 -20.29 17.55 -11.85
C ASP A 267 -19.37 17.69 -13.08
N PRO A 268 -18.86 18.90 -13.38
CA PRO A 268 -18.01 19.13 -14.54
C PRO A 268 -16.58 18.58 -14.38
N PHE A 269 -16.16 18.15 -13.18
CA PHE A 269 -14.80 17.67 -12.92
C PHE A 269 -14.62 16.16 -13.14
N LEU A 270 -15.71 15.45 -13.43
CA LEU A 270 -15.70 14.05 -13.85
C LEU A 270 -15.60 13.96 -15.38
N GLU A 271 -14.36 13.97 -15.86
CA GLU A 271 -14.06 13.89 -17.28
C GLU A 271 -14.10 12.43 -17.77
N SER A 272 -14.61 12.22 -18.98
CA SER A 272 -14.52 10.92 -19.64
C SER A 272 -13.06 10.52 -19.91
N ARG A 273 -12.80 9.21 -19.91
CA ARG A 273 -11.49 8.57 -20.12
C ARG A 273 -10.43 8.91 -19.06
N ARG A 274 -10.85 9.39 -17.89
CA ARG A 274 -9.98 9.56 -16.73
C ARG A 274 -10.26 8.51 -15.67
N ASP A 275 -9.18 8.11 -14.99
CA ASP A 275 -9.22 7.18 -13.87
C ASP A 275 -9.52 7.94 -12.57
N TYR A 276 -10.43 7.39 -11.78
CA TYR A 276 -10.79 7.89 -10.45
C TYR A 276 -10.81 6.74 -9.45
N VAL A 277 -10.45 7.03 -8.21
CA VAL A 277 -10.82 6.20 -7.06
C VAL A 277 -12.19 6.67 -6.59
N ILE A 278 -13.17 5.79 -6.71
CA ILE A 278 -14.57 6.07 -6.44
C ILE A 278 -14.97 5.32 -5.17
N LEU A 279 -15.53 6.06 -4.22
CA LEU A 279 -16.31 5.50 -3.13
C LEU A 279 -17.78 5.63 -3.49
N ALA A 280 -18.48 4.52 -3.49
CA ALA A 280 -19.90 4.49 -3.80
C ALA A 280 -20.66 3.58 -2.84
N ARG A 281 -21.97 3.78 -2.75
CA ARG A 281 -22.88 2.82 -2.13
C ARG A 281 -23.39 1.87 -3.18
N PHE A 282 -23.32 0.57 -2.92
CA PHE A 282 -23.87 -0.44 -3.83
C PHE A 282 -25.39 -0.52 -3.68
N ASP A 283 -26.15 -0.24 -4.73
CA ASP A 283 -27.61 -0.21 -4.68
C ASP A 283 -28.26 -1.52 -5.14
N GLY A 284 -27.49 -2.39 -5.83
CA GLY A 284 -27.92 -3.69 -6.34
C GLY A 284 -27.50 -3.93 -7.78
N LEU A 285 -28.04 -4.98 -8.39
CA LEU A 285 -27.89 -5.26 -9.82
C LEU A 285 -29.16 -4.81 -10.57
N ARG A 286 -28.99 -4.29 -11.78
CA ARG A 286 -30.10 -3.95 -12.70
C ARG A 286 -29.93 -4.73 -13.99
N VAL A 287 -31.01 -5.36 -14.46
CA VAL A 287 -31.06 -5.97 -15.79
C VAL A 287 -31.06 -4.85 -16.84
N THR A 288 -30.11 -4.87 -17.77
CA THR A 288 -30.16 -3.96 -18.92
C THR A 288 -30.91 -4.61 -20.06
N SER A 289 -31.96 -3.93 -20.55
CA SER A 289 -32.90 -4.40 -21.57
C SER A 289 -32.32 -4.46 -23.01
N GLY A 290 -31.00 -4.65 -23.14
CA GLY A 290 -30.27 -4.50 -24.41
C GLY A 290 -30.17 -5.76 -25.28
N MET A 291 -30.64 -6.92 -24.80
CA MET A 291 -30.65 -8.16 -25.58
C MET A 291 -32.04 -8.78 -25.52
N THR A 292 -32.67 -8.82 -26.68
CA THR A 292 -33.94 -9.51 -26.94
C THR A 292 -33.72 -11.01 -26.84
N THR A 293 -33.75 -11.53 -25.63
CA THR A 293 -34.05 -12.95 -25.37
C THR A 293 -35.35 -12.94 -24.59
N ASP A 294 -36.33 -13.72 -25.05
CA ASP A 294 -37.73 -13.75 -24.59
C ASP A 294 -37.93 -14.16 -23.10
N ASP A 295 -36.86 -14.19 -22.32
CA ASP A 295 -36.84 -14.40 -20.88
C ASP A 295 -36.43 -13.09 -20.18
N GLU A 296 -37.41 -12.35 -19.66
CA GLU A 296 -37.27 -11.02 -19.02
C GLU A 296 -36.31 -11.00 -17.80
N ASP A 297 -35.84 -12.18 -17.34
CA ASP A 297 -34.95 -12.38 -16.20
C ASP A 297 -33.48 -12.71 -16.57
N GLU A 298 -33.16 -12.87 -17.86
CA GLU A 298 -31.85 -13.35 -18.36
C GLU A 298 -31.03 -12.29 -19.13
N GLY A 299 -31.37 -11.01 -18.98
CA GLY A 299 -30.52 -9.93 -19.50
C GLY A 299 -29.22 -9.75 -18.69
N PRO A 300 -28.14 -9.20 -19.30
CA PRO A 300 -26.91 -8.88 -18.57
C PRO A 300 -27.22 -7.94 -17.40
N ARG A 301 -26.76 -8.33 -16.21
CA ARG A 301 -27.01 -7.60 -14.96
C ARG A 301 -25.83 -6.67 -14.69
N ILE A 302 -26.11 -5.37 -14.66
CA ILE A 302 -25.09 -4.35 -14.39
C ILE A 302 -25.28 -3.81 -12.97
N PRO A 303 -24.21 -3.74 -12.16
CA PRO A 303 -24.27 -3.15 -10.83
C PRO A 303 -24.57 -1.65 -10.89
N VAL A 304 -25.46 -1.22 -10.00
CA VAL A 304 -25.83 0.19 -9.83
C VAL A 304 -25.23 0.72 -8.54
N LEU A 305 -24.56 1.86 -8.64
CA LEU A 305 -23.83 2.51 -7.57
C LEU A 305 -24.37 3.93 -7.36
N THR A 306 -24.47 4.37 -6.11
CA THR A 306 -24.63 5.80 -5.79
C THR A 306 -23.27 6.35 -5.38
N ILE A 307 -22.69 7.27 -6.17
CA ILE A 307 -21.37 7.84 -5.92
C ILE A 307 -21.43 8.76 -4.70
N VAL A 308 -20.51 8.53 -3.75
CA VAL A 308 -20.42 9.25 -2.48
C VAL A 308 -19.25 10.24 -2.53
N SER A 309 -18.10 9.78 -3.01
CA SER A 309 -16.95 10.63 -3.29
C SER A 309 -16.09 10.03 -4.41
N TYR A 310 -15.29 10.87 -5.06
CA TYR A 310 -14.33 10.44 -6.06
C TYR A 310 -13.05 11.28 -5.95
N HIS A 311 -11.91 10.68 -6.27
CA HIS A 311 -10.60 11.32 -6.15
C HIS A 311 -9.68 10.87 -7.28
N LEU A 312 -8.86 11.78 -7.78
CA LEU A 312 -7.83 11.45 -8.77
C LEU A 312 -6.71 10.63 -8.08
N PRO A 313 -6.36 9.44 -8.59
CA PRO A 313 -5.24 8.68 -8.06
C PRO A 313 -3.93 9.38 -8.36
N GLN A 314 -3.00 9.37 -7.41
CA GLN A 314 -1.65 9.88 -7.65
C GLN A 314 -0.80 8.90 -8.46
N ALA A 315 0.10 9.43 -9.28
CA ALA A 315 1.12 8.66 -9.97
C ALA A 315 2.25 8.27 -8.99
N LEU A 316 1.94 7.39 -8.04
CA LEU A 316 2.94 6.78 -7.15
C LEU A 316 3.14 5.34 -7.56
N ALA A 317 4.37 4.94 -7.92
CA ALA A 317 4.73 3.54 -8.13
C ALA A 317 4.27 2.72 -6.90
N VAL A 318 3.29 1.85 -7.09
CA VAL A 318 2.77 0.99 -6.03
C VAL A 318 3.64 -0.27 -6.01
N TYR A 319 4.01 -0.67 -4.80
CA TYR A 319 4.97 -1.72 -4.40
C TYR A 319 5.11 -2.93 -5.32
#